data_AF-A0A0Q9QKF5-F1
#
_entry.id   AF-A0A0Q9QKF5-F1
#
_cell.length_a   1.000
_cell.length_b   1.000
_cell.length_c   1.000
_cell.angle_alpha   90.00
_cell.angle_beta   90.00
_cell.angle_gamma   90.00
#
_symmetry.space_group_name_H-M   'P 1'
#
loop_
_entity.id
_entity.type
_entity.pdbx_description
1 polymer ?
#
loop_
_entity_poly.entity_id
_entity_poly.type
_entity_poly.pdbx_seq_one_letter_code
_entity_poly.pdbx_strand_id
1 'polypeptide(L)'
;MYVNKVRSSYSLFKHTDIDLKDYPELPEYPSHVSDVLHVDRIVGDVPNKPRALAALAAWNTELNKVVPDPEQPGEIKSWKQVNLIFVNMGMDLPQEYGYALQDKWKNGNKNDFIVSFSPASDGSMKWVHAFSWSEVDMLKLEVQDYMTEQGYGKDFVPIVEHVAQMVADQFVRKQFADFNYLQIEVSATSIYIIWGLEMSLLACYMYKCIKIFLQRRRNMTFYS
;
A
#
# COMPACT_ATOMS: atom_id res chain seq x y z
N MET A 1 14.09 9.44 -11.23
CA MET A 1 12.61 9.45 -11.24
C MET A 1 12.15 8.17 -10.55
N TYR A 2 11.67 8.25 -9.32
CA TYR A 2 11.27 7.07 -8.52
C TYR A 2 9.91 6.59 -9.01
N VAL A 3 9.90 5.58 -9.88
CA VAL A 3 8.66 4.95 -10.32
C VAL A 3 8.19 4.05 -9.18
N ASN A 4 7.13 4.44 -8.50
CA ASN A 4 6.52 3.66 -7.43
C ASN A 4 5.85 2.41 -8.04
N LYS A 5 6.61 1.32 -8.24
CA LYS A 5 6.16 0.08 -8.89
C LYS A 5 4.92 -0.55 -8.24
N VAL A 6 4.74 -0.33 -6.93
CA VAL A 6 3.52 -0.72 -6.19
C VAL A 6 2.26 -0.10 -6.81
N ARG A 7 2.36 1.11 -7.35
CA ARG A 7 1.27 1.84 -8.01
C ARG A 7 0.80 1.18 -9.32
N SER A 8 1.69 0.44 -10.00
CA SER A 8 1.35 -0.30 -11.23
C SER A 8 0.73 -1.66 -10.96
N SER A 9 1.09 -2.34 -9.87
CA SER A 9 0.42 -3.60 -9.49
C SER A 9 -1.05 -3.34 -9.14
N TYR A 10 -1.35 -2.26 -8.41
CA TYR A 10 -2.72 -1.92 -8.02
C TYR A 10 -3.67 -1.63 -9.19
N SER A 11 -3.17 -1.18 -10.36
CA SER A 11 -4.06 -0.97 -11.52
C SER A 11 -4.65 -2.26 -12.07
N LEU A 12 -4.04 -3.42 -11.79
CA LEU A 12 -4.56 -4.73 -12.16
C LEU A 12 -5.64 -5.24 -11.18
N PHE A 13 -5.59 -4.80 -9.92
CA PHE A 13 -6.53 -5.18 -8.85
C PHE A 13 -7.59 -4.10 -8.56
N LYS A 14 -7.66 -3.06 -9.39
CA LYS A 14 -8.62 -1.98 -9.20
C LYS A 14 -10.01 -2.50 -9.54
N HIS A 15 -10.89 -2.56 -8.55
CA HIS A 15 -12.30 -2.87 -8.74
C HIS A 15 -12.95 -1.65 -9.43
N THR A 16 -13.11 -1.72 -10.75
CA THR A 16 -13.67 -0.61 -11.55
C THR A 16 -15.14 -0.31 -11.26
N ASP A 17 -15.81 -1.22 -10.55
CA ASP A 17 -17.26 -1.23 -10.38
C ASP A 17 -17.71 -0.68 -9.01
N ILE A 18 -16.78 -0.19 -8.18
CA ILE A 18 -17.09 0.35 -6.84
C ILE A 18 -16.97 1.89 -6.87
N ASP A 19 -18.09 2.60 -6.72
CA ASP A 19 -18.08 4.05 -6.46
C ASP A 19 -18.02 4.30 -4.94
N LEU A 20 -16.97 4.99 -4.50
CA LEU A 20 -16.75 5.35 -3.10
C LEU A 20 -17.90 6.20 -2.52
N LYS A 21 -18.69 6.86 -3.37
CA LYS A 21 -19.87 7.63 -2.96
C LYS A 21 -20.99 6.79 -2.38
N ASP A 22 -21.04 5.50 -2.73
CA ASP A 22 -22.06 4.58 -2.24
C ASP A 22 -21.76 4.08 -0.81
N TYR A 23 -20.58 4.43 -0.26
CA TYR A 23 -20.09 3.98 1.05
C TYR A 23 -19.68 5.18 1.94
N PRO A 24 -20.62 6.07 2.34
CA PRO A 24 -20.29 7.26 3.13
C PRO A 24 -19.79 6.94 4.55
N GLU A 25 -20.12 5.76 5.08
CA GLU A 25 -19.81 5.33 6.45
C GLU A 25 -18.39 4.75 6.62
N LEU A 26 -17.58 4.71 5.55
CA LEU A 26 -16.22 4.20 5.64
C LEU A 26 -15.40 5.02 6.66
N PRO A 27 -14.66 4.37 7.58
CA PRO A 27 -13.85 5.10 8.54
C PRO A 27 -12.72 5.89 7.87
N GLU A 28 -12.26 6.93 8.55
CA GLU A 28 -11.04 7.63 8.18
C GLU A 28 -9.81 6.80 8.55
N TYR A 29 -8.73 7.00 7.80
CA TYR A 29 -7.48 6.31 8.06
C TYR A 29 -6.91 6.77 9.42
N PRO A 30 -6.55 5.84 10.33
CA PRO A 30 -6.09 6.16 11.68
C PRO A 30 -4.69 6.78 11.64
N SER A 31 -4.64 8.07 11.33
CA SER A 31 -3.41 8.89 11.31
C SER A 31 -3.22 9.70 12.59
N HIS A 32 -4.25 9.79 13.43
CA HIS A 32 -4.21 10.52 14.69
C HIS A 32 -3.50 9.72 15.79
N VAL A 33 -2.49 10.32 16.38
CA VAL A 33 -1.85 9.85 17.62
C VAL A 33 -2.73 10.33 18.77
N SER A 34 -3.21 9.42 19.63
CA SER A 34 -3.96 9.80 20.84
C SER A 34 -3.05 10.51 21.84
N ASP A 35 -3.63 11.27 22.79
CA ASP A 35 -2.90 12.01 23.83
C ASP A 35 -1.98 11.13 24.70
N VAL A 36 -2.18 9.80 24.67
CA VAL A 36 -1.34 8.79 25.32
C VAL A 36 -0.41 8.13 24.29
N LEU A 37 0.34 8.91 23.49
CA LEU A 37 1.45 8.48 22.61
C LEU A 37 1.25 7.23 21.72
N HIS A 38 0.02 6.75 21.57
CA HIS A 38 -0.33 5.53 20.85
C HIS A 38 -1.39 5.87 19.80
N VAL A 39 -1.18 5.36 18.59
CA VAL A 39 -2.18 5.45 17.51
C VAL A 39 -3.19 4.33 17.73
N ASP A 40 -4.48 4.66 17.78
CA ASP A 40 -5.54 3.68 17.85
C ASP A 40 -5.65 2.92 16.52
N ARG A 41 -5.05 1.73 16.49
CA ARG A 41 -5.00 0.87 15.30
C ARG A 41 -6.08 -0.21 15.27
N ILE A 42 -7.06 -0.14 16.17
CA ILE A 42 -8.32 -0.88 16.08
C ILE A 42 -9.45 0.12 15.83
N VAL A 43 -9.88 0.18 14.58
CA VAL A 43 -10.96 1.04 14.09
C VAL A 43 -12.29 0.28 14.20
N GLY A 44 -13.33 0.94 14.72
CA GLY A 44 -14.62 0.30 15.04
C GLY A 44 -14.67 -0.29 16.45
N ASP A 45 -15.78 -0.94 16.79
CA ASP A 45 -15.99 -1.58 18.10
C ASP A 45 -15.53 -3.04 18.07
N VAL A 46 -14.90 -3.54 19.14
CA VAL A 46 -14.53 -4.96 19.27
C VAL A 46 -14.66 -5.42 20.73
N PRO A 47 -14.95 -6.70 21.00
CA PRO A 47 -14.97 -7.24 22.35
C PRO A 47 -13.64 -7.00 23.05
N ASN A 48 -13.70 -6.48 24.28
CA ASN A 48 -12.52 -6.14 25.08
C ASN A 48 -11.52 -5.18 24.38
N LYS A 49 -12.03 -4.24 23.57
CA LYS A 49 -11.21 -3.26 22.82
C LYS A 49 -10.03 -2.65 23.60
N PRO A 50 -10.16 -2.21 24.87
CA PRO A 50 -9.01 -1.64 25.58
C PRO A 50 -7.85 -2.62 25.77
N ARG A 51 -8.14 -3.90 26.05
CA ARG A 51 -7.11 -4.94 26.21
C ARG A 51 -6.53 -5.34 24.85
N ALA A 52 -7.38 -5.44 23.83
CA ALA A 52 -6.95 -5.74 22.47
C ALA A 52 -6.04 -4.63 21.90
N LEU A 53 -6.35 -3.36 22.17
CA LEU A 53 -5.50 -2.22 21.81
C LEU A 53 -4.14 -2.28 22.50
N ALA A 54 -4.10 -2.60 23.80
CA ALA A 54 -2.84 -2.75 24.53
C ALA A 54 -1.98 -3.89 23.97
N ALA A 55 -2.58 -5.05 23.67
CA ALA A 55 -1.89 -6.17 23.05
C ALA A 55 -1.37 -5.81 21.64
N LEU A 56 -2.20 -5.15 20.83
CA LEU A 56 -1.83 -4.69 19.49
C LEU A 56 -0.68 -3.66 19.53
N ALA A 57 -0.72 -2.74 20.49
CA ALA A 57 0.33 -1.74 20.68
C ALA A 57 1.65 -2.43 21.04
N ALA A 58 1.65 -3.39 21.96
CA ALA A 58 2.83 -4.16 22.33
C ALA A 58 3.42 -4.92 21.13
N TRP A 59 2.58 -5.59 20.34
CA TRP A 59 3.02 -6.29 19.12
C TRP A 59 3.56 -5.33 18.06
N ASN A 60 2.91 -4.19 17.84
CA ASN A 60 3.42 -3.19 16.90
C ASN A 60 4.77 -2.63 17.36
N THR A 61 4.99 -2.43 18.66
CA THR A 61 6.31 -2.07 19.20
C THR A 61 7.34 -3.17 18.94
N GLU A 62 6.99 -4.42 19.17
CA GLU A 62 7.88 -5.58 18.97
C GLU A 62 8.26 -5.77 17.48
N LEU A 63 7.28 -5.68 16.57
CA LEU A 63 7.49 -5.79 15.12
C LEU A 63 8.36 -4.66 14.57
N ASN A 64 8.37 -3.51 15.24
CA ASN A 64 9.18 -2.34 14.87
C ASN A 64 10.43 -2.16 15.73
N LYS A 65 10.77 -3.13 16.59
CA LYS A 65 11.97 -3.06 17.44
C LYS A 65 13.22 -2.87 16.59
N VAL A 66 14.15 -2.11 17.13
CA VAL A 66 15.40 -1.79 16.47
C VAL A 66 16.34 -2.99 16.56
N VAL A 67 16.76 -3.51 15.41
CA VAL A 67 17.73 -4.60 15.28
C VAL A 67 18.91 -4.13 14.41
N PRO A 68 20.11 -4.70 14.59
CA PRO A 68 21.24 -4.43 13.71
C PRO A 68 20.88 -4.78 12.25
N ASP A 69 21.22 -3.90 11.31
CA ASP A 69 20.97 -4.15 9.89
C ASP A 69 21.93 -5.25 9.37
N PRO A 70 21.42 -6.42 8.92
CA PRO A 70 22.28 -7.47 8.38
C PRO A 70 22.96 -7.08 7.06
N GLU A 71 22.44 -6.07 6.35
CA GLU A 71 22.96 -5.61 5.06
C GLU A 71 23.99 -4.48 5.22
N GLN A 72 23.93 -3.72 6.32
CA GLN A 72 24.80 -2.58 6.60
C GLN A 72 25.42 -2.68 8.00
N PRO A 73 26.64 -3.25 8.13
CA PRO A 73 27.31 -3.40 9.41
C PRO A 73 27.48 -2.05 10.12
N GLY A 74 26.82 -1.88 11.27
CA GLY A 74 26.88 -0.66 12.08
C GLY A 74 25.64 0.23 11.98
N GLU A 75 24.72 -0.04 11.06
CA GLU A 75 23.41 0.61 11.00
C GLU A 75 22.34 -0.22 11.74
N ILE A 76 21.27 0.46 12.14
CA ILE A 76 20.14 -0.13 12.84
C ILE A 76 18.88 -0.01 11.97
N LYS A 77 18.06 -1.06 11.97
CA LYS A 77 16.82 -1.14 11.19
C LYS A 77 15.72 -1.71 12.07
N SER A 78 14.47 -1.25 11.88
CA SER A 78 13.33 -1.90 12.54
C SER A 78 13.13 -3.32 11.98
N TRP A 79 12.87 -4.30 12.84
CA TRP A 79 12.93 -5.72 12.50
C TRP A 79 12.03 -6.12 11.33
N LYS A 80 10.71 -5.92 11.46
CA LYS A 80 9.75 -6.24 10.40
C LYS A 80 9.25 -5.00 9.68
N GLN A 81 9.28 -3.83 10.34
CA GLN A 81 8.81 -2.56 9.76
C GLN A 81 7.37 -2.68 9.27
N VAL A 82 6.51 -3.31 10.08
CA VAL A 82 5.09 -3.51 9.76
C VAL A 82 4.22 -3.00 10.90
N ASN A 83 3.10 -2.36 10.58
CA ASN A 83 2.06 -2.05 11.56
C ASN A 83 0.80 -2.82 11.24
N LEU A 84 0.21 -3.42 12.27
CA LEU A 84 -1.06 -4.10 12.17
C LEU A 84 -2.20 -3.14 12.49
N ILE A 85 -3.23 -3.14 11.63
CA ILE A 85 -4.44 -2.35 11.78
C ILE A 85 -5.64 -3.28 11.60
N PHE A 86 -6.55 -3.26 12.57
CA PHE A 86 -7.82 -3.98 12.50
C PHE A 86 -8.95 -2.98 12.27
N VAL A 87 -9.87 -3.32 11.36
CA VAL A 87 -11.00 -2.45 11.01
C VAL A 87 -12.28 -3.28 11.07
N ASN A 88 -13.06 -3.10 12.13
CA ASN A 88 -14.43 -3.61 12.17
C ASN A 88 -15.33 -2.64 11.40
N MET A 89 -15.92 -3.11 10.30
CA MET A 89 -16.80 -2.33 9.45
C MET A 89 -18.22 -2.19 10.01
N GLY A 90 -18.61 -3.04 10.97
CA GLY A 90 -19.97 -3.14 11.47
C GLY A 90 -20.57 -4.52 11.24
N MET A 91 -21.77 -4.74 11.79
CA MET A 91 -22.46 -6.04 11.75
C MET A 91 -23.13 -6.27 10.40
N ASP A 92 -23.06 -7.50 9.89
CA ASP A 92 -23.80 -8.00 8.73
C ASP A 92 -23.62 -7.19 7.43
N LEU A 93 -22.50 -6.47 7.28
CA LEU A 93 -22.20 -5.73 6.06
C LEU A 93 -21.68 -6.65 4.96
N PRO A 94 -21.85 -6.30 3.68
CA PRO A 94 -21.38 -7.12 2.58
C PRO A 94 -19.88 -6.83 2.28
N GLN A 95 -19.19 -7.77 1.63
CA GLN A 95 -17.72 -7.78 1.49
C GLN A 95 -17.17 -6.59 0.69
N GLU A 96 -17.99 -5.96 -0.13
CA GLU A 96 -17.68 -4.80 -0.96
C GLU A 96 -17.19 -3.62 -0.12
N TYR A 97 -17.59 -3.51 1.15
CA TYR A 97 -17.04 -2.54 2.10
C TYR A 97 -15.54 -2.72 2.33
N GLY A 98 -15.04 -3.97 2.33
CA GLY A 98 -13.62 -4.28 2.43
C GLY A 98 -12.83 -3.78 1.22
N TYR A 99 -13.37 -3.99 0.01
CA TYR A 99 -12.76 -3.49 -1.22
C TYR A 99 -12.82 -1.95 -1.31
N ALA A 100 -13.94 -1.36 -0.93
CA ALA A 100 -14.11 0.09 -0.89
C ALA A 100 -13.15 0.74 0.13
N LEU A 101 -12.92 0.10 1.28
CA LEU A 101 -11.92 0.55 2.25
C LEU A 101 -10.50 0.52 1.67
N GLN A 102 -10.14 -0.58 0.99
CA GLN A 102 -8.84 -0.70 0.33
C GLN A 102 -8.64 0.41 -0.71
N ASP A 103 -9.66 0.72 -1.51
CA ASP A 103 -9.63 1.82 -2.49
C ASP A 103 -9.55 3.21 -1.84
N LYS A 104 -10.27 3.43 -0.73
CA LYS A 104 -10.21 4.66 0.06
C LYS A 104 -8.82 4.86 0.65
N TRP A 105 -8.19 3.78 1.12
CA TRP A 105 -6.89 3.80 1.79
C TRP A 105 -5.71 3.52 0.86
N LYS A 106 -5.88 3.64 -0.47
CA LYS A 106 -4.83 3.40 -1.49
C LYS A 106 -3.56 4.24 -1.39
N ASN A 107 -3.58 5.29 -0.57
CA ASN A 107 -2.42 6.14 -0.28
C ASN A 107 -1.96 6.00 1.19
N GLY A 108 -2.40 4.95 1.88
CA GLY A 108 -1.97 4.63 3.24
C GLY A 108 -0.49 4.24 3.30
N ASN A 109 0.02 4.04 4.51
CA ASN A 109 1.43 3.69 4.71
C ASN A 109 1.74 2.32 4.10
N LYS A 110 2.84 2.23 3.34
CA LYS A 110 3.30 1.01 2.67
C LYS A 110 3.58 -0.15 3.62
N ASN A 111 3.87 0.18 4.86
CA ASN A 111 4.25 -0.74 5.92
C ASN A 111 3.04 -1.21 6.75
N ASP A 112 1.81 -0.85 6.37
CA ASP A 112 0.64 -1.29 7.11
C ASP A 112 0.09 -2.59 6.54
N PHE A 113 -0.26 -3.49 7.45
CA PHE A 113 -1.03 -4.69 7.20
C PHE A 113 -2.41 -4.48 7.82
N ILE A 114 -3.41 -4.33 6.96
CA ILE A 114 -4.77 -3.98 7.34
C ILE A 114 -5.64 -5.22 7.24
N VAL A 115 -6.39 -5.49 8.29
CA VAL A 115 -7.39 -6.56 8.32
C VAL A 115 -8.75 -5.93 8.57
N SER A 116 -9.55 -5.82 7.51
CA SER A 116 -10.94 -5.39 7.61
C SER A 116 -11.87 -6.60 7.70
N PHE A 117 -12.92 -6.48 8.50
CA PHE A 117 -13.86 -7.58 8.69
C PHE A 117 -15.24 -7.06 9.07
N SER A 118 -16.24 -7.91 8.87
CA SER A 118 -17.60 -7.70 9.35
C SER A 118 -18.07 -8.97 10.06
N PRO A 119 -18.39 -8.91 11.37
CA PRO A 119 -19.04 -10.00 12.06
C PRO A 119 -20.51 -10.14 11.64
N ALA A 120 -21.01 -11.37 11.63
CA ALA A 120 -22.43 -11.67 11.47
C ALA A 120 -23.16 -11.60 12.82
N SER A 121 -24.47 -11.37 12.79
CA SER A 121 -25.32 -11.31 14.00
C SER A 121 -25.34 -12.60 14.83
N ASP A 122 -24.95 -13.73 14.26
CA ASP A 122 -24.80 -15.02 14.96
C ASP A 122 -23.46 -15.18 15.71
N GLY A 123 -22.56 -14.22 15.60
CA GLY A 123 -21.22 -14.24 16.21
C GLY A 123 -20.13 -14.89 15.35
N SER A 124 -20.46 -15.37 14.15
CA SER A 124 -19.48 -15.80 13.14
C SER A 124 -18.87 -14.59 12.41
N MET A 125 -17.78 -14.80 11.67
CA MET A 125 -17.27 -13.78 10.75
C MET A 125 -17.99 -13.91 9.41
N LYS A 126 -18.68 -12.86 8.98
CA LYS A 126 -19.36 -12.85 7.68
C LYS A 126 -18.36 -12.79 6.54
N TRP A 127 -17.35 -11.95 6.68
CA TRP A 127 -16.20 -11.88 5.79
C TRP A 127 -15.02 -11.23 6.50
N VAL A 128 -13.83 -11.57 6.02
CA VAL A 128 -12.56 -10.98 6.43
C VAL A 128 -11.80 -10.65 5.14
N HIS A 129 -11.24 -9.45 5.07
CA HIS A 129 -10.44 -8.99 3.95
C HIS A 129 -9.12 -8.42 4.48
N ALA A 130 -8.05 -9.18 4.32
CA ALA A 130 -6.71 -8.75 4.69
C ALA A 130 -6.00 -8.18 3.47
N PHE A 131 -5.52 -6.95 3.56
CA PHE A 131 -4.75 -6.31 2.50
C PHE A 131 -3.56 -5.54 3.06
N SER A 132 -2.49 -5.52 2.27
CA SER A 132 -1.28 -4.77 2.53
C SER A 132 -0.77 -4.19 1.22
N TRP A 133 -0.03 -3.09 1.32
CA TRP A 133 0.60 -2.45 0.17
C TRP A 133 1.96 -3.08 -0.17
N SER A 134 2.39 -4.07 0.61
CA SER A 134 3.48 -5.01 0.32
C SER A 134 2.92 -6.36 -0.16
N GLU A 135 3.68 -7.07 -0.99
CA GLU A 135 3.28 -8.39 -1.53
C GLU A 135 3.58 -9.51 -0.55
N VAL A 136 2.60 -9.88 0.28
CA VAL A 136 2.60 -11.11 1.08
C VAL A 136 1.24 -11.80 0.92
N ASP A 137 0.95 -12.30 -0.28
CA ASP A 137 -0.40 -12.78 -0.62
C ASP A 137 -0.82 -14.04 0.17
N MET A 138 0.14 -14.91 0.49
CA MET A 138 -0.12 -16.11 1.30
C MET A 138 -0.54 -15.75 2.73
N LEU A 139 0.17 -14.83 3.39
CA LEU A 139 -0.18 -14.35 4.73
C LEU A 139 -1.58 -13.72 4.76
N LYS A 140 -1.99 -13.00 3.71
CA LYS A 140 -3.33 -12.41 3.64
C LYS A 140 -4.41 -13.49 3.64
N LEU A 141 -4.21 -14.58 2.90
CA LEU A 141 -5.15 -15.69 2.85
C LEU A 141 -5.20 -16.44 4.18
N GLU A 142 -4.04 -16.75 4.77
CA GLU A 142 -3.99 -17.45 6.06
C GLU A 142 -4.64 -16.65 7.21
N VAL A 143 -4.46 -15.32 7.22
CA VAL A 143 -5.16 -14.43 8.17
C VAL A 143 -6.68 -14.44 7.94
N GLN A 144 -7.12 -14.44 6.69
CA GLN A 144 -8.55 -14.49 6.35
C GLN A 144 -9.16 -15.82 6.78
N ASP A 145 -8.50 -16.94 6.46
CA ASP A 145 -8.95 -18.28 6.81
C ASP A 145 -9.03 -18.43 8.33
N TYR A 146 -7.97 -18.06 9.06
CA TYR A 146 -7.95 -18.12 10.52
C TYR A 146 -9.09 -17.32 11.16
N MET A 147 -9.27 -16.05 10.76
CA MET A 147 -10.31 -15.22 11.36
C MET A 147 -11.72 -15.68 10.99
N THR A 148 -11.89 -16.24 9.78
CA THR A 148 -13.17 -16.80 9.34
C THR A 148 -13.52 -18.05 10.14
N GLU A 149 -12.56 -18.94 10.39
CA GLU A 149 -12.73 -20.16 11.20
C GLU A 149 -12.94 -19.86 12.68
N GLN A 150 -12.16 -18.93 13.24
CA GLN A 150 -12.22 -18.56 14.65
C GLN A 150 -13.52 -17.83 15.03
N GLY A 151 -14.07 -17.05 14.09
CA GLY A 151 -15.25 -16.21 14.34
C GLY A 151 -14.93 -14.94 15.15
N TYR A 152 -15.95 -14.14 15.44
CA TYR A 152 -15.80 -12.89 16.20
C TYR A 152 -15.57 -13.13 17.69
N GLY A 153 -16.14 -14.22 18.21
CA GLY A 153 -15.94 -14.66 19.59
C GLY A 153 -16.41 -13.64 20.64
N LYS A 154 -16.01 -13.89 21.89
CA LYS A 154 -16.30 -13.00 23.04
C LYS A 154 -15.09 -12.15 23.47
N ASP A 155 -13.91 -12.48 22.96
CA ASP A 155 -12.66 -11.79 23.28
C ASP A 155 -11.82 -11.65 22.01
N PHE A 156 -11.42 -10.42 21.69
CA PHE A 156 -10.64 -10.12 20.49
C PHE A 156 -9.12 -10.19 20.74
N VAL A 157 -8.68 -10.27 22.00
CA VAL A 157 -7.25 -10.35 22.36
C VAL A 157 -6.54 -11.54 21.71
N PRO A 158 -7.07 -12.79 21.76
CA PRO A 158 -6.40 -13.93 21.15
C PRO A 158 -6.28 -13.83 19.62
N ILE A 159 -7.25 -13.17 18.97
CA ILE A 159 -7.21 -12.92 17.53
C ILE A 159 -6.05 -11.98 17.20
N VAL A 160 -5.91 -10.90 17.97
CA VAL A 160 -4.79 -9.95 17.80
C VAL A 160 -3.45 -10.64 18.01
N GLU A 161 -3.30 -11.43 19.08
CA GLU A 161 -2.05 -12.12 19.39
C GLU A 161 -1.66 -13.13 18.31
N HIS A 162 -2.61 -13.94 17.85
CA HIS A 162 -2.33 -14.96 16.84
C HIS A 162 -2.00 -14.34 15.48
N VAL A 163 -2.79 -13.36 15.02
CA VAL A 163 -2.51 -12.65 13.76
C VAL A 163 -1.17 -11.93 13.82
N ALA A 164 -0.84 -11.32 14.96
CA ALA A 164 0.46 -10.66 15.14
C ALA A 164 1.62 -11.67 15.10
N GLN A 165 1.44 -12.87 15.65
CA GLN A 165 2.42 -13.94 15.58
C GLN A 165 2.61 -14.46 14.15
N MET A 166 1.52 -14.71 13.41
CA MET A 166 1.62 -15.11 12.00
C MET A 166 2.34 -14.06 11.16
N VAL A 167 2.08 -12.78 11.42
CA VAL A 167 2.81 -11.66 10.79
C VAL A 167 4.28 -11.66 11.23
N ALA A 168 4.60 -11.87 12.50
CA ALA A 168 5.99 -11.97 12.95
C ALA A 168 6.75 -13.12 12.25
N ASP A 169 6.11 -14.27 12.08
CA ASP A 169 6.74 -15.47 11.54
C ASP A 169 6.87 -15.41 10.01
N GLN A 170 5.80 -15.00 9.30
CA GLN A 170 5.69 -15.15 7.85
C GLN A 170 5.87 -13.85 7.07
N PHE A 171 5.81 -12.68 7.71
CA PHE A 171 6.03 -11.41 7.01
C PHE A 171 7.49 -11.29 6.59
N VAL A 172 7.73 -11.47 5.29
CA VAL A 172 9.01 -11.25 4.63
C VAL A 172 8.92 -9.99 3.79
N ARG A 173 9.73 -8.99 4.12
CA ARG A 173 9.86 -7.78 3.32
C ARG A 173 10.64 -8.11 2.04
N LYS A 174 9.98 -8.12 0.88
CA LYS A 174 10.71 -8.14 -0.41
C LYS A 174 11.55 -6.89 -0.59
N GLN A 175 12.77 -7.05 -1.08
CA GLN A 175 13.60 -5.92 -1.50
C GLN A 175 13.07 -5.34 -2.81
N PHE A 176 13.34 -4.06 -3.07
CA PHE A 176 12.89 -3.39 -4.30
C PHE A 176 13.39 -4.06 -5.60
N ALA A 177 14.43 -4.90 -5.50
CA ALA A 177 14.99 -5.70 -6.58
C ALA A 177 14.04 -6.80 -7.08
N ASP A 178 13.16 -7.34 -6.22
CA ASP A 178 12.25 -8.43 -6.59
C ASP A 178 11.15 -7.98 -7.54
N PHE A 179 10.89 -6.67 -7.66
CA PHE A 179 9.95 -6.10 -8.62
C PHE A 179 10.50 -6.02 -10.06
N ASN A 180 11.41 -6.92 -10.44
CA ASN A 180 11.93 -7.03 -11.80
C ASN A 180 10.93 -7.66 -12.78
N TYR A 181 9.89 -8.34 -12.31
CA TYR A 181 8.80 -8.84 -13.18
C TYR A 181 7.80 -7.74 -13.58
N LEU A 182 7.74 -6.61 -12.85
CA LEU A 182 7.05 -5.39 -13.27
C LEU A 182 7.89 -4.58 -14.28
N GLN A 183 8.67 -5.25 -15.13
CA GLN A 183 9.12 -4.64 -16.37
C GLN A 183 7.87 -4.35 -17.17
N ILE A 184 7.45 -3.08 -17.15
CA ILE A 184 6.45 -2.58 -18.09
C ILE A 184 7.04 -2.87 -19.46
N GLU A 185 6.55 -3.92 -20.13
CA GLU A 185 6.83 -4.13 -21.53
C GLU A 185 6.35 -2.86 -22.23
N VAL A 186 7.30 -2.04 -22.64
CA VAL A 186 7.01 -0.82 -23.37
C VAL A 186 6.36 -1.29 -24.66
N SER A 187 5.06 -1.06 -24.80
CA SER A 187 4.31 -1.41 -26.00
C SER A 187 5.07 -0.88 -27.22
N ALA A 188 5.09 -1.66 -28.32
CA ALA A 188 5.74 -1.24 -29.57
C ALA A 188 5.29 0.18 -29.99
N THR A 189 4.02 0.52 -29.74
CA THR A 189 3.46 1.86 -29.95
C THR A 189 4.18 2.94 -29.13
N SER A 190 4.45 2.68 -27.85
CA SER A 190 5.19 3.60 -26.97
C SER A 190 6.63 3.81 -27.44
N ILE A 191 7.28 2.76 -27.96
CA ILE A 191 8.61 2.86 -28.56
C ILE A 191 8.57 3.78 -29.78
N TYR A 192 7.61 3.61 -30.69
CA TYR A 192 7.46 4.49 -31.86
C TYR A 192 7.17 5.94 -31.47
N ILE A 193 6.37 6.19 -30.43
CA ILE A 193 6.09 7.54 -29.92
C ILE A 193 7.36 8.20 -29.37
N ILE A 194 8.16 7.48 -28.59
CA ILE A 194 9.41 8.00 -28.01
C ILE A 194 10.40 8.36 -29.12
N TRP A 195 10.61 7.47 -30.08
CA TRP A 195 11.47 7.75 -31.24
C TRP A 195 10.96 8.93 -32.07
N GLY A 196 9.64 9.03 -32.27
CA GLY A 196 9.02 10.16 -32.97
C GLY A 196 9.28 11.50 -32.27
N LEU A 197 9.15 11.53 -30.93
CA LEU A 197 9.43 12.71 -30.12
C LEU A 197 10.90 13.11 -30.18
N GLU A 198 11.84 12.16 -30.04
CA GLU A 198 13.28 12.43 -30.15
C GLU A 198 13.66 12.99 -31.52
N MET A 199 13.16 12.38 -32.60
CA MET A 199 13.41 12.85 -33.96
C MET A 199 12.81 14.25 -34.19
N SER A 200 11.65 14.55 -33.62
CA SER A 200 11.04 15.88 -33.70
C SER A 200 11.88 16.95 -32.99
N LEU A 201 12.44 16.63 -31.81
CA LEU A 201 13.28 17.54 -31.04
C LEU A 201 14.59 17.83 -31.78
N LEU A 202 15.21 16.79 -32.36
CA LEU A 202 16.41 16.92 -33.18
C LEU A 202 16.14 17.75 -34.45
N ALA A 203 15.02 17.54 -35.13
CA ALA A 203 14.63 18.33 -36.30
C ALA A 203 14.42 19.81 -35.94
N CYS A 204 13.71 20.09 -34.83
CA CYS A 204 13.52 21.44 -34.31
C CYS A 204 14.85 22.12 -33.95
N TYR A 205 15.77 21.37 -33.34
CA TYR A 205 17.09 21.87 -32.98
C TYR A 205 17.93 22.19 -34.23
N MET A 206 17.98 21.27 -35.21
CA MET A 206 18.66 21.50 -36.49
C MET A 206 18.09 22.70 -37.23
N TYR A 207 16.77 22.84 -37.29
CA TYR A 207 16.12 23.98 -37.92
C TYR A 207 16.53 25.31 -37.27
N LYS A 208 16.58 25.37 -35.92
CA LYS A 208 17.08 26.55 -35.21
C LYS A 208 18.55 26.84 -35.55
N CYS A 209 19.42 25.85 -35.57
CA CYS A 209 20.83 26.01 -35.92
C CYS A 209 21.02 26.53 -37.35
N ILE A 210 20.30 25.95 -38.32
CA ILE A 210 20.34 26.39 -39.73
C ILE A 210 19.84 27.83 -39.85
N LYS A 211 18.73 28.18 -39.19
CA LYS A 211 18.17 29.54 -39.21
C LYS A 211 19.14 30.56 -38.62
N ILE A 212 19.77 30.25 -37.48
CA ILE A 212 20.78 31.10 -36.85
C ILE A 212 22.01 31.27 -37.75
N PHE A 213 22.49 30.18 -38.36
CA PHE A 213 23.62 30.21 -39.28
C PHE A 213 23.32 31.08 -40.52
N LEU A 214 22.13 30.94 -41.12
CA LEU A 214 21.70 31.77 -42.25
C LEU A 214 21.55 33.24 -41.88
N GLN A 215 21.00 33.55 -40.70
CA GLN A 215 20.90 34.92 -40.19
C GLN A 215 22.27 35.56 -39.96
N ARG A 216 23.22 34.83 -39.35
CA ARG A 216 24.61 35.31 -39.17
C ARG A 216 25.31 35.55 -40.50
N ARG A 217 25.16 34.65 -41.47
CA ARG A 217 25.75 34.82 -42.81
C ARG A 217 25.20 36.05 -43.52
N ARG A 218 23.89 36.30 -43.42
CA ARG A 218 23.25 37.47 -44.04
C ARG A 218 23.71 38.79 -43.42
N ASN A 219 23.93 38.83 -42.11
CA ASN A 219 24.42 40.04 -41.43
C ASN A 219 25.88 40.37 -41.76
N MET A 220 26.72 39.39 -42.07
CA MET A 220 28.12 39.65 -42.48
C MET A 220 28.24 40.27 -43.88
N THR A 221 27.30 39.99 -44.79
CA THR A 221 27.29 40.57 -46.15
C THR A 221 26.82 42.03 -46.21
N PHE A 222 26.26 42.58 -45.12
CA PHE A 222 25.82 43.99 -45.06
C PHE A 222 26.86 44.93 -44.41
N TYR A 223 27.99 44.40 -43.94
CA TYR A 223 29.09 45.16 -43.31
C TYR A 223 30.40 45.15 -44.13
N SER A 224 30.38 44.68 -45.37
CA SER A 224 31.48 44.82 -46.35
C SER A 224 31.08 45.76 -47.48
#